data_AF-A0A524AQJ3-F1
#
_entry.id   AF-A0A524AQJ3-F1
#
_cell.length_a   1.000
_cell.length_b   1.000
_cell.length_c   1.000
_cell.angle_alpha   90.00
_cell.angle_beta   90.00
_cell.angle_gamma   90.00
#
_symmetry.space_group_name_H-M   'P 1'
#
loop_
_entity.id
_entity.type
_entity.pdbx_description
1 polymer ?
#
loop_
_entity_poly.entity_id
_entity_poly.type
_entity_poly.pdbx_seq_one_letter_code
_entity_poly.pdbx_strand_id
1 'polypeptide(L)'
;MVVVVGCLRKPGRGSSTLTYRLPTKLSVTAGSTIPGTDIRYERMTKDGARVIIEGQPALKRSGDSLDWSGSPLDGVEVDLKLRVAWVTEDELHLLGTAKVVIAEASPRTEPIVTSSPIKYVGPVAYSVGKEAAIPGSPLTYEGETAEGARLGGMEEYPYRKTGDSILWEGTLRDHVYARLDVRVLQFDNKGLRVGGLVTLWIGS
;
A
#
# COMPACT_ATOMS: atom_id res chain seq x y z
N MET A 1 -26.45 0.77 -3.19
CA MET A 1 -25.80 -0.42 -2.60
C MET A 1 -24.73 -0.90 -3.58
N VAL A 2 -23.47 -0.51 -3.38
CA VAL A 2 -22.36 -0.98 -4.22
C VAL A 2 -21.93 -2.34 -3.67
N VAL A 3 -22.34 -3.41 -4.35
CA VAL A 3 -21.86 -4.77 -4.02
C VAL A 3 -20.47 -4.89 -4.63
N VAL A 4 -19.44 -4.63 -3.84
CA VAL A 4 -18.08 -5.04 -4.19
C VAL A 4 -18.04 -6.56 -4.07
N VAL A 5 -18.17 -7.26 -5.20
CA VAL A 5 -17.90 -8.70 -5.28
C VAL A 5 -16.39 -8.89 -5.13
N GLY A 6 -15.91 -8.80 -3.90
CA GLY A 6 -14.56 -9.18 -3.55
C GLY A 6 -14.45 -10.69 -3.58
N CYS A 7 -13.53 -11.24 -4.38
CA CYS A 7 -13.21 -12.66 -4.36
C CYS A 7 -12.86 -13.08 -2.91
N LEU A 8 -13.61 -14.04 -2.37
CA LEU A 8 -13.35 -14.60 -1.05
C LEU A 8 -12.04 -15.40 -1.08
N ARG A 9 -11.05 -15.00 -0.27
CA ARG A 9 -9.80 -15.76 -0.14
C ARG A 9 -10.06 -17.05 0.63
N LYS A 10 -9.75 -18.19 0.03
CA LYS A 10 -9.89 -19.52 0.67
C LYS A 10 -8.58 -19.93 1.36
N PRO A 11 -8.64 -20.75 2.43
CA PRO A 11 -7.45 -21.35 3.03
C PRO A 11 -6.65 -22.15 1.97
N GLY A 12 -5.33 -22.16 2.09
CA GLY A 12 -4.41 -22.84 1.15
C GLY A 12 -4.29 -22.24 -0.26
N ARG A 13 -5.09 -21.22 -0.63
CA ARG A 13 -5.00 -20.49 -1.92
C ARG A 13 -4.51 -19.05 -1.74
N GLY A 14 -3.45 -18.88 -0.97
CA GLY A 14 -2.74 -17.61 -0.92
C GLY A 14 -1.77 -17.50 -2.07
N SER A 15 -2.00 -16.60 -3.03
CA SER A 15 -0.87 -16.11 -3.82
C SER A 15 0.11 -15.46 -2.85
N SER A 16 1.39 -15.83 -2.92
CA SER A 16 2.46 -15.11 -2.23
C SER A 16 2.64 -13.71 -2.82
N THR A 17 2.06 -13.42 -3.98
CA THR A 17 2.03 -12.07 -4.55
C THR A 17 0.94 -11.22 -3.90
N LEU A 18 1.32 -10.06 -3.36
CA LEU A 18 0.40 -9.02 -2.92
C LEU A 18 0.34 -7.92 -3.97
N THR A 19 -0.85 -7.36 -4.21
CA THR A 19 -1.03 -6.23 -5.13
C THR A 19 -1.87 -5.16 -4.46
N TYR A 20 -1.32 -3.96 -4.41
CA TYR A 20 -1.96 -2.77 -3.86
C TYR A 20 -2.16 -1.75 -4.99
N ARG A 21 -3.29 -1.04 -4.96
CA ARG A 21 -3.56 0.12 -5.81
C ARG A 21 -3.93 1.27 -4.89
N LEU A 22 -2.98 2.16 -4.65
CA LEU A 22 -3.06 3.15 -3.59
C LEU A 22 -3.13 4.56 -4.19
N PRO A 23 -4.06 5.42 -3.75
CA PRO A 23 -3.97 6.84 -4.05
C PRO A 23 -2.65 7.37 -3.50
N THR A 24 -1.98 8.21 -4.26
CA THR A 24 -0.61 8.65 -3.95
C THR A 24 -0.51 10.16 -4.10
N LYS A 25 0.06 10.79 -3.08
CA LYS A 25 0.49 12.19 -3.08
C LYS A 25 1.97 12.23 -2.78
N LEU A 26 2.73 12.90 -3.64
CA LEU A 26 4.17 13.13 -3.44
C LEU A 26 4.45 14.63 -3.47
N SER A 27 5.37 15.07 -2.63
CA SER A 27 5.96 16.41 -2.71
C SER A 27 7.46 16.21 -2.86
N VAL A 28 8.03 16.80 -3.89
CA VAL A 28 9.40 16.52 -4.34
C VAL A 28 10.13 17.84 -4.37
N THR A 29 11.14 17.97 -3.52
CA THR A 29 11.97 19.19 -3.45
C THR A 29 12.74 19.39 -4.75
N ALA A 30 12.95 20.65 -5.14
CA ALA A 30 13.79 21.03 -6.25
C ALA A 30 15.20 20.43 -6.10
N GLY A 31 15.70 19.83 -7.18
CA GLY A 31 16.97 19.11 -7.20
C GLY A 31 16.90 17.66 -6.70
N SER A 32 15.73 17.16 -6.30
CA SER A 32 15.55 15.78 -5.82
C SER A 32 14.94 14.86 -6.86
N THR A 33 15.19 13.57 -6.68
CA THR A 33 14.56 12.49 -7.43
C THR A 33 13.27 12.08 -6.74
N ILE A 34 12.24 11.74 -7.52
CA ILE A 34 11.01 11.16 -6.98
C ILE A 34 11.38 9.81 -6.33
N PRO A 35 11.00 9.57 -5.07
CA PRO A 35 11.38 8.35 -4.37
C PRO A 35 11.02 7.08 -5.16
N GLY A 36 12.01 6.22 -5.37
CA GLY A 36 11.85 4.94 -6.05
C GLY A 36 11.82 5.01 -7.58
N THR A 37 12.15 6.16 -8.19
CA THR A 37 12.20 6.31 -9.65
C THR A 37 13.52 6.93 -10.09
N ASP A 38 13.68 7.09 -11.40
CA ASP A 38 14.77 7.83 -12.06
C ASP A 38 14.35 9.25 -12.49
N ILE A 39 13.13 9.69 -12.14
CA ILE A 39 12.62 11.00 -12.51
C ILE A 39 13.09 12.06 -11.51
N ARG A 40 13.85 13.04 -12.00
CA ARG A 40 14.39 14.14 -11.19
C ARG A 40 13.62 15.43 -11.44
N TYR A 41 13.17 16.10 -10.38
CA TYR A 41 12.67 17.46 -10.46
C TYR A 41 13.85 18.43 -10.32
N GLU A 42 14.11 19.24 -11.35
CA GLU A 42 15.22 20.19 -11.31
C GLU A 42 14.83 21.46 -10.56
N ARG A 43 13.79 22.15 -11.05
CA ARG A 43 13.32 23.45 -10.54
C ARG A 43 12.02 23.88 -11.20
N MET A 44 11.37 24.88 -10.60
CA MET A 44 10.30 25.65 -11.24
C MET A 44 10.86 26.59 -12.32
N THR A 45 10.04 26.84 -13.34
CA THR A 45 10.26 27.87 -14.36
C THR A 45 8.95 28.65 -14.55
N LYS A 46 9.01 29.76 -15.28
CA LYS A 46 7.80 30.53 -15.65
C LYS A 46 6.76 29.70 -16.43
N ASP A 47 7.19 28.64 -17.11
CA ASP A 47 6.36 27.84 -18.01
C ASP A 47 5.93 26.49 -17.41
N GLY A 48 6.37 26.17 -16.18
CA GLY A 48 6.09 24.91 -15.49
C GLY A 48 7.30 24.33 -14.73
N ALA A 49 7.19 23.08 -14.29
CA ALA A 49 8.26 22.31 -13.66
C ALA A 49 9.21 21.74 -14.71
N ARG A 50 10.52 21.96 -14.54
CA ARG A 50 11.53 21.28 -15.35
C ARG A 50 11.95 19.98 -14.65
N VAL A 51 11.88 18.88 -15.38
CA VAL A 51 12.20 17.53 -14.90
C VAL A 51 13.17 16.85 -15.85
N ILE A 52 13.92 15.87 -15.34
CA ILE A 52 14.69 14.92 -16.15
C ILE A 52 13.99 13.56 -16.07
N ILE A 53 13.68 12.97 -17.21
CA ILE A 53 13.07 11.64 -17.34
C ILE A 53 13.97 10.84 -18.28
N GLU A 54 14.45 9.67 -17.86
CA GLU A 54 15.37 8.85 -18.66
C GLU A 54 16.60 9.63 -19.18
N GLY A 55 17.12 10.54 -18.34
CA GLY A 55 18.25 11.41 -18.70
C GLY A 55 17.92 12.58 -19.65
N GLN A 56 16.67 12.71 -20.10
CA GLN A 56 16.24 13.77 -21.02
C GLN A 56 15.46 14.87 -20.30
N PRO A 57 15.73 16.15 -20.60
CA PRO A 57 14.96 17.25 -20.02
C PRO A 57 13.56 17.34 -20.60
N ALA A 58 12.57 17.52 -19.74
CA ALA A 58 11.18 17.76 -20.08
C ALA A 58 10.59 18.92 -19.26
N LEU A 59 9.62 19.62 -19.86
CA LEU A 59 8.81 20.63 -19.17
C LEU A 59 7.43 20.04 -18.87
N LYS A 60 6.95 20.21 -17.64
CA LYS A 60 5.66 19.71 -17.16
C LYS A 60 4.86 20.83 -16.51
N ARG A 61 3.61 21.01 -16.95
CA ARG A 61 2.65 21.96 -16.40
C ARG A 61 1.67 21.26 -15.49
N SER A 62 0.94 22.04 -14.68
CA SER A 62 -0.18 21.50 -13.91
C SER A 62 -1.15 20.75 -14.81
N GLY A 63 -1.51 19.54 -14.40
CA GLY A 63 -2.33 18.59 -15.16
C GLY A 63 -1.53 17.60 -16.00
N ASP A 64 -0.27 17.88 -16.35
CA ASP A 64 0.55 16.98 -17.18
C ASP A 64 0.90 15.70 -16.43
N SER A 65 0.99 14.60 -17.18
CA SER A 65 1.35 13.29 -16.64
C SER A 65 2.83 13.17 -16.34
N LEU A 66 3.11 12.38 -15.32
CA LEU A 66 4.44 11.98 -14.89
C LEU A 66 4.40 10.48 -14.52
N ASP A 67 4.18 9.67 -15.54
CA ASP A 67 4.05 8.22 -15.39
C ASP A 67 5.43 7.57 -15.25
N TRP A 68 5.50 6.49 -14.47
CA TRP A 68 6.72 5.71 -14.29
C TRP A 68 6.40 4.26 -13.97
N SER A 69 7.19 3.31 -14.47
CA SER A 69 7.09 1.90 -14.10
C SER A 69 8.47 1.30 -13.91
N GLY A 70 8.68 0.53 -12.85
CA GLY A 70 9.93 -0.17 -12.61
C GLY A 70 9.99 -0.88 -11.26
N SER A 71 11.19 -1.34 -10.91
CA SER A 71 11.45 -2.17 -9.73
C SER A 71 12.38 -1.42 -8.77
N PRO A 72 11.86 -0.67 -7.78
CA PRO A 72 12.70 0.07 -6.82
C PRO A 72 13.47 -0.85 -5.86
N LEU A 73 13.04 -2.11 -5.73
CA LEU A 73 13.64 -3.13 -4.88
C LEU A 73 13.33 -4.50 -5.50
N ASP A 74 14.29 -5.42 -5.50
CA ASP A 74 14.10 -6.77 -6.02
C ASP A 74 12.81 -7.42 -5.47
N GLY A 75 11.97 -7.90 -6.39
CA GLY A 75 10.68 -8.51 -6.09
C GLY A 75 9.56 -7.53 -5.73
N VAL A 76 9.76 -6.23 -5.95
CA VAL A 76 8.75 -5.18 -5.81
C VAL A 76 8.63 -4.40 -7.11
N GLU A 77 7.53 -4.57 -7.82
CA GLU A 77 7.21 -3.76 -9.01
C GLU A 77 6.29 -2.61 -8.63
N VAL A 78 6.57 -1.43 -9.14
CA VAL A 78 5.78 -0.21 -8.92
C VAL A 78 5.43 0.43 -10.26
N ASP A 79 4.14 0.71 -10.46
CA ASP A 79 3.62 1.52 -11.58
C ASP A 79 2.93 2.75 -11.01
N LEU A 80 3.51 3.91 -11.30
CA LEU A 80 3.05 5.23 -10.91
C LEU A 80 2.33 5.89 -12.08
N LYS A 81 1.08 6.27 -11.84
CA LYS A 81 0.27 7.12 -12.72
C LYS A 81 0.03 8.44 -12.01
N LEU A 82 0.93 9.40 -12.21
CA LEU A 82 0.93 10.68 -11.51
C LEU A 82 0.63 11.82 -12.47
N ARG A 83 0.11 12.91 -11.92
CA ARG A 83 -0.04 14.19 -12.58
C ARG A 83 0.53 15.30 -11.71
N VAL A 84 1.07 16.32 -12.37
CA VAL A 84 1.44 17.57 -11.69
C VAL A 84 0.18 18.21 -11.16
N ALA A 85 0.04 18.29 -9.84
CA ALA A 85 -1.08 18.97 -9.21
C ALA A 85 -0.82 20.49 -9.20
N TRP A 86 0.33 20.88 -8.68
CA TRP A 86 0.87 22.23 -8.76
C TRP A 86 2.39 22.20 -8.50
N VAL A 87 3.06 23.31 -8.79
CA VAL A 87 4.49 23.51 -8.54
C VAL A 87 4.66 24.83 -7.78
N THR A 88 5.55 24.82 -6.79
CA THR A 88 6.02 25.99 -6.05
C THR A 88 7.50 26.23 -6.38
N GLU A 89 8.10 27.29 -5.83
CA GLU A 89 9.53 27.55 -6.04
C GLU A 89 10.41 26.39 -5.55
N ASP A 90 10.01 25.75 -4.45
CA ASP A 90 10.79 24.71 -3.78
C ASP A 90 10.30 23.29 -4.05
N GLU A 91 9.03 23.09 -4.40
CA GLU A 91 8.43 21.75 -4.46
C GLU A 91 7.55 21.52 -5.69
N LEU A 92 7.69 20.32 -6.26
CA LEU A 92 6.76 19.73 -7.21
C LEU A 92 5.76 18.84 -6.45
N HIS A 93 4.47 19.15 -6.54
CA HIS A 93 3.42 18.34 -5.93
C HIS A 93 2.71 17.48 -6.96
N LEU A 94 2.66 16.18 -6.70
CA LEU A 94 2.12 15.16 -7.58
C LEU A 94 0.94 14.46 -6.92
N LEU A 95 -0.07 14.14 -7.72
CA LEU A 95 -1.23 13.35 -7.31
C LEU A 95 -1.50 12.25 -8.33
N GLY A 96 -1.95 11.10 -7.86
CA GLY A 96 -2.33 9.99 -8.73
C GLY A 96 -2.44 8.67 -8.00
N THR A 97 -1.95 7.60 -8.63
CA THR A 97 -2.02 6.25 -8.08
C THR A 97 -0.68 5.53 -8.19
N ALA A 98 -0.37 4.72 -7.17
CA ALA A 98 0.69 3.73 -7.21
C ALA A 98 0.07 2.32 -7.22
N LYS A 99 0.41 1.52 -8.22
CA LYS A 99 0.20 0.08 -8.20
C LYS A 99 1.49 -0.57 -7.72
N VAL A 100 1.45 -1.19 -6.55
CA VAL A 100 2.59 -1.89 -5.94
C VAL A 100 2.33 -3.39 -5.99
N VAL A 101 3.24 -4.15 -6.57
CA VAL A 101 3.20 -5.62 -6.63
C VAL A 101 4.39 -6.16 -5.86
N ILE A 102 4.13 -6.91 -4.80
CA ILE A 102 5.16 -7.53 -3.96
C ILE A 102 5.12 -9.02 -4.25
N ALA A 103 6.16 -9.56 -4.88
CA ALA A 103 6.30 -10.98 -5.12
C ALA A 103 6.73 -11.70 -3.83
N GLU A 104 6.37 -12.98 -3.71
CA GLU A 104 6.89 -13.87 -2.65
C GLU A 104 6.78 -13.30 -1.23
N ALA A 105 5.70 -12.55 -0.96
CA ALA A 105 5.46 -12.02 0.37
C ALA A 105 5.22 -13.14 1.38
N SER A 106 5.97 -13.08 2.47
CA SER A 106 5.89 -13.96 3.62
C SER A 106 5.81 -13.10 4.90
N PRO A 107 4.59 -12.66 5.28
CA PRO A 107 4.40 -11.75 6.42
C PRO A 107 4.93 -12.33 7.73
N ARG A 108 5.73 -11.54 8.46
CA ARG A 108 6.28 -11.86 9.79
C ARG A 108 6.06 -10.70 10.74
N THR A 109 5.61 -11.00 11.97
CA THR A 109 5.44 -9.99 13.03
C THR A 109 6.82 -9.69 13.64
N GLU A 110 7.40 -8.57 13.24
CA GLU A 110 8.75 -8.13 13.61
C GLU A 110 8.76 -6.59 13.67
N PRO A 111 9.71 -5.97 14.40
CA PRO A 111 9.88 -4.52 14.37
C PRO A 111 10.08 -4.00 12.94
N ILE A 112 9.37 -2.94 12.58
CA ILE A 112 9.40 -2.36 11.23
C ILE A 112 10.29 -1.12 11.15
N VAL A 113 10.92 -0.92 10.00
CA VAL A 113 11.64 0.32 9.68
C VAL A 113 10.71 1.24 8.89
N THR A 114 10.46 2.44 9.41
CA THR A 114 9.48 3.38 8.87
C THR A 114 10.10 4.64 8.25
N SER A 115 11.42 4.68 8.14
CA SER A 115 12.22 5.80 7.62
C SER A 115 12.43 5.76 6.10
N SER A 116 11.91 4.75 5.39
CA SER A 116 12.05 4.68 3.93
C SER A 116 11.45 5.93 3.25
N PRO A 117 12.14 6.50 2.24
CA PRO A 117 11.59 7.55 1.40
C PRO A 117 10.49 7.04 0.46
N ILE A 118 10.43 5.73 0.18
CA ILE A 118 9.38 5.10 -0.63
C ILE A 118 8.29 4.60 0.31
N LYS A 119 7.26 5.43 0.48
CA LYS A 119 6.11 5.15 1.35
C LYS A 119 4.81 5.32 0.60
N TYR A 120 3.93 4.33 0.72
CA TYR A 120 2.57 4.39 0.19
C TYR A 120 1.55 4.12 1.30
N VAL A 121 0.44 4.87 1.28
CA VAL A 121 -0.67 4.70 2.22
C VAL A 121 -1.96 4.72 1.43
N GLY A 122 -2.88 3.79 1.70
CA GLY A 122 -4.17 3.84 1.05
C GLY A 122 -5.18 2.83 1.56
N PRO A 123 -6.43 2.93 1.10
CA PRO A 123 -7.50 2.08 1.56
C PRO A 123 -7.35 0.65 1.02
N VAL A 124 -7.70 -0.31 1.87
CA VAL A 124 -7.79 -1.73 1.52
C VAL A 124 -9.09 -2.30 2.07
N ALA A 125 -9.61 -3.31 1.39
CA ALA A 125 -10.73 -4.11 1.84
C ALA A 125 -10.51 -5.57 1.45
N TYR A 126 -10.77 -6.48 2.37
CA TYR A 126 -10.53 -7.91 2.18
C TYR A 126 -11.74 -8.74 2.61
N SER A 127 -12.01 -9.78 1.84
CA SER A 127 -12.93 -10.86 2.20
C SER A 127 -12.10 -12.13 2.45
N VAL A 128 -12.11 -12.60 3.69
CA VAL A 128 -11.24 -13.66 4.20
C VAL A 128 -12.12 -14.84 4.62
N GLY A 129 -11.94 -16.00 4.01
CA GLY A 129 -12.63 -17.21 4.43
C GLY A 129 -12.15 -17.71 5.79
N LYS A 130 -12.91 -18.59 6.42
CA LYS A 130 -12.46 -19.31 7.62
C LYS A 130 -11.11 -20.00 7.35
N GLU A 131 -10.23 -19.95 8.33
CA GLU A 131 -8.83 -20.44 8.33
C GLU A 131 -7.90 -19.73 7.32
N ALA A 132 -8.39 -18.73 6.58
CA ALA A 132 -7.54 -17.94 5.69
C ALA A 132 -6.90 -16.76 6.44
N ALA A 133 -5.71 -16.36 5.98
CA ALA A 133 -5.03 -15.18 6.48
C ALA A 133 -5.55 -13.89 5.83
N ILE A 134 -5.61 -12.81 6.61
CA ILE A 134 -5.82 -11.45 6.14
C ILE A 134 -4.62 -11.09 5.23
N PRO A 135 -4.85 -10.70 3.96
CA PRO A 135 -3.77 -10.38 3.03
C PRO A 135 -2.76 -9.36 3.60
N GLY A 136 -1.47 -9.71 3.53
CA GLY A 136 -0.39 -8.88 4.05
C GLY A 136 -0.14 -9.04 5.55
N SER A 137 -0.68 -10.09 6.21
CA SER A 137 -0.39 -10.41 7.60
C SER A 137 -0.45 -11.92 7.85
N PRO A 138 0.08 -12.42 8.99
CA PRO A 138 -0.11 -13.80 9.43
C PRO A 138 -1.46 -14.02 10.14
N LEU A 139 -2.27 -12.97 10.36
CA LEU A 139 -3.51 -13.06 11.12
C LEU A 139 -4.57 -13.85 10.36
N THR A 140 -5.16 -14.87 10.98
CA THR A 140 -6.16 -15.74 10.36
C THR A 140 -7.54 -15.52 10.93
N TYR A 141 -8.59 -15.73 10.12
CA TYR A 141 -9.96 -15.76 10.62
C TYR A 141 -10.34 -17.17 11.05
N GLU A 142 -10.49 -17.45 12.35
CA GLU A 142 -10.78 -18.80 12.87
C GLU A 142 -12.27 -19.14 12.89
N GLY A 143 -13.15 -18.14 12.73
CA GLY A 143 -14.60 -18.31 12.66
C GLY A 143 -15.39 -17.39 13.58
N GLU A 144 -16.72 -17.51 13.50
CA GLU A 144 -17.67 -16.78 14.33
C GLU A 144 -17.85 -17.52 15.67
N THR A 145 -17.95 -16.74 16.75
CA THR A 145 -18.21 -17.21 18.12
C THR A 145 -19.21 -16.28 18.80
N ALA A 146 -19.66 -16.63 20.01
CA ALA A 146 -20.58 -15.77 20.79
C ALA A 146 -19.94 -14.41 21.15
N GLU A 147 -18.61 -14.38 21.27
CA GLU A 147 -17.83 -13.19 21.63
C GLU A 147 -17.53 -12.29 20.41
N GLY A 148 -17.54 -12.86 19.20
CA GLY A 148 -17.29 -12.17 17.93
C GLY A 148 -16.53 -13.02 16.90
N ALA A 149 -15.92 -12.37 15.91
CA ALA A 149 -14.94 -13.00 15.02
C ALA A 149 -13.69 -13.36 15.82
N ARG A 150 -13.33 -14.64 15.85
CA ARG A 150 -12.08 -15.08 16.46
C ARG A 150 -10.94 -15.00 15.44
N LEU A 151 -9.84 -14.38 15.83
CA LEU A 151 -8.64 -14.23 15.02
C LEU A 151 -7.48 -15.05 15.59
N GLY A 152 -6.79 -15.77 14.71
CA GLY A 152 -5.54 -16.47 15.02
C GLY A 152 -4.33 -15.58 14.75
N GLY A 153 -3.21 -15.88 15.40
CA GLY A 153 -1.95 -15.13 15.26
C GLY A 153 -1.91 -13.79 16.00
N MET A 154 -2.91 -13.49 16.84
CA MET A 154 -2.87 -12.35 17.75
C MET A 154 -2.19 -12.73 19.06
N GLU A 155 -1.32 -11.86 19.56
CA GLU A 155 -0.75 -11.98 20.92
C GLU A 155 -1.72 -11.46 21.99
N GLU A 156 -2.62 -10.56 21.59
CA GLU A 156 -3.63 -9.94 22.45
C GLU A 156 -4.97 -10.69 22.42
N TYR A 157 -5.99 -10.10 23.06
CA TYR A 157 -7.35 -10.62 23.06
C TYR A 157 -7.82 -10.93 21.61
N PRO A 158 -8.26 -12.16 21.27
CA PRO A 158 -8.40 -12.59 19.87
C PRO A 158 -9.77 -12.33 19.25
N TYR A 159 -10.75 -11.81 20.00
CA TYR A 159 -12.12 -11.64 19.51
C TYR A 159 -12.39 -10.21 19.05
N ARG A 160 -13.03 -10.05 17.89
CA ARG A 160 -13.42 -8.75 17.34
C ARG A 160 -14.90 -8.75 16.95
N LYS A 161 -15.64 -7.75 17.40
CA LYS A 161 -16.99 -7.44 16.94
C LYS A 161 -16.95 -6.50 15.74
N THR A 162 -18.08 -6.33 15.07
CA THR A 162 -18.21 -5.35 13.99
C THR A 162 -17.85 -3.95 14.48
N GLY A 163 -16.97 -3.27 13.76
CA GLY A 163 -16.41 -1.96 14.12
C GLY A 163 -15.10 -2.02 14.89
N ASP A 164 -14.75 -3.16 15.48
CA ASP A 164 -13.49 -3.32 16.23
C ASP A 164 -12.28 -3.28 15.29
N SER A 165 -11.16 -2.81 15.84
CA SER A 165 -9.92 -2.60 15.09
C SER A 165 -9.05 -3.86 15.12
N ILE A 166 -8.38 -4.11 14.00
CA ILE A 166 -7.36 -5.14 13.81
C ILE A 166 -6.12 -4.39 13.34
N LEU A 167 -5.11 -4.37 14.20
CA LEU A 167 -3.83 -3.75 13.93
C LEU A 167 -2.79 -4.84 13.73
N TRP A 168 -1.96 -4.68 12.72
CA TRP A 168 -0.79 -5.52 12.51
C TRP A 168 0.34 -4.72 11.89
N GLU A 169 1.55 -4.95 12.36
CA GLU A 169 2.78 -4.40 11.80
C GLU A 169 3.79 -5.53 11.61
N GLY A 170 4.57 -5.45 10.53
CA GLY A 170 5.62 -6.42 10.30
C GLY A 170 6.28 -6.31 8.93
N THR A 171 7.07 -7.32 8.64
CA THR A 171 7.84 -7.45 7.41
C THR A 171 7.06 -8.32 6.43
N LEU A 172 6.85 -7.84 5.19
CA LEU A 172 6.24 -8.64 4.11
C LEU A 172 7.29 -9.47 3.37
N ARG A 173 8.49 -8.93 3.24
CA ARG A 173 9.72 -9.54 2.72
C ARG A 173 10.88 -8.60 3.11
N ASP A 174 12.11 -9.03 2.90
CA ASP A 174 13.27 -8.22 3.29
C ASP A 174 13.20 -6.82 2.66
N HIS A 175 13.41 -5.79 3.49
CA HIS A 175 13.28 -4.37 3.16
C HIS A 175 11.89 -3.90 2.69
N VAL A 176 10.83 -4.69 2.91
CA VAL A 176 9.44 -4.29 2.66
C VAL A 176 8.61 -4.48 3.91
N TYR A 177 8.21 -3.36 4.49
CA TYR A 177 7.46 -3.32 5.74
C TYR A 177 6.03 -2.88 5.50
N ALA A 178 5.12 -3.35 6.34
CA ALA A 178 3.73 -2.97 6.26
C ALA A 178 3.12 -2.74 7.64
N ARG A 179 2.14 -1.83 7.65
CA ARG A 179 1.16 -1.68 8.72
C ARG A 179 -0.23 -1.85 8.13
N LEU A 180 -1.02 -2.72 8.74
CA LEU A 180 -2.45 -2.82 8.52
C LEU A 180 -3.18 -2.18 9.70
N ASP A 181 -4.09 -1.27 9.36
CA ASP A 181 -5.00 -0.62 10.29
C ASP A 181 -6.40 -0.79 9.72
N VAL A 182 -7.02 -1.94 10.03
CA VAL A 182 -8.31 -2.33 9.45
C VAL A 182 -9.35 -2.55 10.53
N ARG A 183 -10.61 -2.49 10.16
CA ARG A 183 -11.74 -2.76 11.06
C ARG A 183 -12.59 -3.89 10.52
N VAL A 184 -13.21 -4.64 11.43
CA VAL A 184 -14.22 -5.63 11.09
C VAL A 184 -15.44 -4.92 10.53
N LEU A 185 -15.76 -5.19 9.26
CA LEU A 185 -16.96 -4.67 8.61
C LEU A 185 -18.13 -5.64 8.76
N GLN A 186 -17.85 -6.94 8.72
CA GLN A 186 -18.82 -8.02 8.88
C GLN A 186 -18.07 -9.33 9.12
N PHE A 187 -18.67 -10.28 9.84
CA PHE A 187 -18.22 -11.66 9.88
C PHE A 187 -19.43 -12.59 9.97
N ASP A 188 -19.25 -13.81 9.50
CA ASP A 188 -20.16 -14.93 9.67
C ASP A 188 -19.39 -16.26 9.56
N ASN A 189 -20.09 -17.37 9.70
CA ASN A 189 -19.52 -18.71 9.50
C ASN A 189 -18.82 -18.96 8.14
N LYS A 190 -19.06 -18.12 7.11
CA LYS A 190 -18.44 -18.24 5.78
C LYS A 190 -17.17 -17.40 5.66
N GLY A 191 -17.11 -16.23 6.29
CA GLY A 191 -15.95 -15.36 6.20
C GLY A 191 -16.02 -14.06 6.99
N LEU A 192 -14.87 -13.42 7.06
CA LEU A 192 -14.61 -12.13 7.66
C LEU A 192 -14.40 -11.09 6.54
N ARG A 193 -15.07 -9.94 6.65
CA ARG A 193 -14.84 -8.75 5.82
C ARG A 193 -14.17 -7.70 6.68
N VAL A 194 -13.02 -7.22 6.23
CA VAL A 194 -12.28 -6.12 6.87
C VAL A 194 -12.03 -5.00 5.89
N GLY A 195 -11.91 -3.77 6.39
CA GLY A 195 -11.50 -2.63 5.59
C GLY A 195 -10.86 -1.54 6.44
N GLY A 196 -9.98 -0.76 5.82
CA GLY A 196 -9.22 0.28 6.48
C GLY A 196 -8.03 0.68 5.64
N LEU A 197 -6.87 0.89 6.26
CA LEU A 197 -5.65 1.36 5.61
C LEU A 197 -4.55 0.31 5.62
N VAL A 198 -3.76 0.32 4.54
CA VAL A 198 -2.41 -0.25 4.53
C VAL A 198 -1.41 0.91 4.42
N THR A 199 -0.30 0.80 5.14
CA THR A 199 0.92 1.58 4.91
C THR A 199 2.03 0.64 4.50
N LEU A 200 2.77 1.00 3.46
CA LEU A 200 3.93 0.26 2.96
C LEU A 200 5.18 1.14 3.01
N TRP A 201 6.31 0.55 3.39
CA TRP A 201 7.64 1.15 3.31
C TRP A 201 8.57 0.21 2.54
N ILE A 202 9.33 0.72 1.57
CA ILE A 202 10.15 -0.09 0.65
C ILE A 202 11.59 0.41 0.62
N GLY A 203 12.58 -0.45 0.83
CA GLY A 203 13.99 -0.16 0.61
C GLY A 203 14.68 0.66 1.71
N SER A 204 14.37 0.40 2.98
CA SER A 204 15.09 0.96 4.14
C SER A 204 16.17 0.05 4.70
#